data_AF-A0A1T4VLP9-F1
#
_entry.id   AF-A0A1T4VLP9-F1
#
_cell.length_a   1.000
_cell.length_b   1.000
_cell.length_c   1.000
_cell.angle_alpha   90.00
_cell.angle_beta   90.00
_cell.angle_gamma   90.00
#
_symmetry.space_group_name_H-M   'P 1'
#
loop_
_entity.id
_entity.type
_entity.pdbx_description
1 polymer ?
#
loop_
_entity_poly.entity_id
_entity_poly.type
_entity_poly.pdbx_seq_one_letter_code
_entity_poly.pdbx_strand_id
1 'polypeptide(L)'
;TVLTVDCSGSMLLKDWIDSGYKYGLIPLDEYVTTRDKTCNRIKAITGFVENMGDMDKAAIVFFNDKAYKKTEMTNDKDALLDAMQELKDGGNTSFNNALSASIEIFNTETFSGNNRIILLSDGEAAYSKKILDSANAKGIEIDTVGLGEEAGDELLKEIAEYCNGDFYKAYEAEELINIYSILGFGDDFDKTDNDHDGLYDAVEAAGIRLQNGSILYGCDPTKSDTDGDGIEDGEEINPMPVCNDITEYGSYEADDNRIKGYYFSMKSNPCKKDTDDDGYEDKVERDEYNSSPLYSDIIKHRWGKDYISIIEGNEKGIDSFGGNQEWFDSTDKSSTNYIIYNYGCGMISASDILLYLAVKDKNKETGYTSIATEKMQGLKVDKDTYKEYIEEMNAFVFPTVRKNGVTGWSMRNRMNEYFRGFSIDLHAQWEVSLVNLKDCIISMLDEDIPVCLSIGDSDYGIGFHSVDSKQNNNLPVDINNTDVKYYSNHYVTITGMLEDKIKKRTYLEISSWGNKYYIDFDEYIEYVDNHSKSLYSNILYIYEVNK
;
A
#
# COMPACT_ATOMS: atom_id res chain seq x y z
N THR A 1 7.96 -18.01 35.95
CA THR A 1 7.80 -16.55 35.94
C THR A 1 6.60 -16.10 36.75
N VAL A 2 6.66 -15.03 37.54
CA VAL A 2 5.45 -14.43 38.15
C VAL A 2 5.12 -13.11 37.44
N LEU A 3 3.96 -13.06 36.78
CA LEU A 3 3.46 -11.88 36.09
C LEU A 3 2.68 -11.02 37.09
N THR A 4 3.26 -9.88 37.48
CA THR A 4 2.73 -8.98 38.50
C THR A 4 2.17 -7.73 37.85
N VAL A 5 0.85 -7.58 37.86
CA VAL A 5 0.10 -6.63 37.02
C VAL A 5 -0.56 -5.57 37.88
N ASP A 6 -0.25 -4.30 37.60
CA ASP A 6 -0.92 -3.18 38.24
C ASP A 6 -2.38 -3.09 37.78
N CYS A 7 -3.27 -3.03 38.76
CA CYS A 7 -4.71 -2.84 38.59
C CYS A 7 -5.20 -1.67 39.46
N SER A 8 -4.35 -0.68 39.71
CA SER A 8 -4.71 0.56 40.38
C SER A 8 -5.69 1.40 39.54
N GLY A 9 -6.28 2.43 40.14
CA GLY A 9 -7.26 3.27 39.44
C GLY A 9 -6.66 4.11 38.31
N SER A 10 -5.36 4.40 38.31
CA SER A 10 -4.69 5.19 37.26
C SER A 10 -4.64 4.46 35.92
N MET A 11 -4.63 3.11 35.97
CA MET A 11 -4.64 2.27 34.78
C MET A 11 -5.86 2.49 33.86
N LEU A 12 -7.00 2.95 34.41
CA LEU A 12 -8.19 3.26 33.62
C LEU A 12 -7.96 4.33 32.55
N LEU A 13 -7.02 5.25 32.79
CA LEU A 13 -6.72 6.35 31.87
C LEU A 13 -5.67 5.99 30.83
N LYS A 14 -4.90 4.92 31.06
CA LYS A 14 -3.75 4.52 30.23
C LYS A 14 -4.05 3.28 29.39
N ASP A 15 -4.79 2.32 29.91
CA ASP A 15 -5.20 1.12 29.20
C ASP A 15 -6.54 0.62 29.74
N TRP A 16 -7.61 1.15 29.15
CA TRP A 16 -9.00 0.87 29.52
C TRP A 16 -9.37 -0.60 29.25
N ILE A 17 -10.04 -1.23 30.23
CA ILE A 17 -10.58 -2.58 30.09
C ILE A 17 -11.92 -2.55 29.36
N ASP A 18 -11.92 -3.00 28.10
CA ASP A 18 -13.16 -3.35 27.40
C ASP A 18 -13.73 -4.64 28.01
N SER A 19 -15.03 -4.64 28.29
CA SER A 19 -15.74 -5.75 28.94
C SER A 19 -16.64 -6.53 27.99
N GLY A 20 -16.56 -6.26 26.68
CA GLY A 20 -17.33 -6.97 25.65
C GLY A 20 -18.82 -6.66 25.65
N TYR A 21 -19.34 -5.89 26.62
CA TYR A 21 -20.73 -5.44 26.65
C TYR A 21 -20.97 -4.30 25.66
N LYS A 22 -21.16 -4.64 24.38
CA LYS A 22 -21.84 -3.74 23.43
C LYS A 22 -23.31 -3.59 23.84
N TYR A 23 -23.74 -2.37 24.09
CA TYR A 23 -25.16 -2.03 24.22
C TYR A 23 -25.90 -2.39 22.93
N GLY A 24 -26.62 -3.52 22.95
CA GLY A 24 -27.64 -3.87 21.96
C GLY A 24 -27.14 -4.63 20.73
N LEU A 25 -27.78 -5.78 20.49
CA LEU A 25 -27.64 -6.72 19.37
C LEU A 25 -26.56 -7.79 19.56
N ILE A 26 -26.98 -8.94 20.09
CA ILE A 26 -26.27 -10.22 19.95
C ILE A 26 -26.82 -10.89 18.68
N PRO A 27 -26.03 -11.17 17.63
CA PRO A 27 -26.41 -12.12 16.60
C PRO A 27 -26.41 -13.54 17.21
N LEU A 28 -27.54 -14.26 17.10
CA LEU A 28 -27.57 -15.70 17.34
C LEU A 28 -26.77 -16.38 16.22
N ASP A 29 -25.49 -16.72 16.47
CA ASP A 29 -24.83 -17.95 15.98
C ASP A 29 -23.28 -17.98 16.13
N GLU A 30 -22.65 -17.05 16.84
CA GLU A 30 -21.20 -17.15 17.14
C GLU A 30 -20.93 -17.72 18.53
N TYR A 31 -19.99 -18.66 18.60
CA TYR A 31 -19.43 -19.22 19.83
C TYR A 31 -19.05 -18.06 20.78
N VAL A 32 -19.78 -17.93 21.89
CA VAL A 32 -19.41 -17.04 22.98
C VAL A 32 -18.14 -17.59 23.60
N THR A 33 -16.99 -17.01 23.28
CA THR A 33 -15.74 -17.30 23.97
C THR A 33 -15.87 -16.79 25.39
N THR A 34 -15.57 -17.59 26.41
CA THR A 34 -15.76 -17.29 27.83
C THR A 34 -14.85 -16.17 28.40
N ARG A 35 -14.17 -15.41 27.52
CA ARG A 35 -13.12 -14.42 27.85
C ARG A 35 -13.43 -13.07 27.18
N ASP A 36 -14.48 -12.41 27.66
CA ASP A 36 -15.03 -11.18 27.04
C ASP A 36 -14.24 -9.89 27.38
N LYS A 37 -13.34 -9.93 28.37
CA LYS A 37 -12.54 -8.74 28.73
C LYS A 37 -11.26 -8.66 27.92
N THR A 38 -10.95 -7.47 27.42
CA THR A 38 -9.71 -7.19 26.72
C THR A 38 -9.19 -5.78 27.01
N CYS A 39 -7.86 -5.68 27.12
CA CYS A 39 -7.06 -4.46 27.14
C CYS A 39 -5.64 -4.85 26.73
N ASN A 40 -4.73 -3.89 26.54
CA ASN A 40 -3.39 -4.22 26.09
C ASN A 40 -2.57 -4.98 27.15
N ARG A 41 -2.82 -4.78 28.46
CA ARG A 41 -2.26 -5.64 29.52
C ARG A 41 -2.68 -7.10 29.36
N ILE A 42 -3.97 -7.34 29.09
CA ILE A 42 -4.51 -8.69 28.87
C ILE A 42 -3.89 -9.29 27.60
N LYS A 43 -3.86 -8.55 26.49
CA LYS A 43 -3.26 -9.03 25.23
C LYS A 43 -1.77 -9.38 25.37
N ALA A 44 -0.99 -8.52 26.03
CA ALA A 44 0.43 -8.74 26.26
C ALA A 44 0.70 -10.01 27.08
N ILE A 45 -0.05 -10.20 28.16
CA ILE A 45 0.08 -11.39 29.02
C ILE A 45 -0.47 -12.64 28.32
N THR A 46 -1.55 -12.53 27.55
CA THR A 46 -2.06 -13.63 26.72
C THR A 46 -0.99 -14.11 25.75
N GLY A 47 -0.38 -13.19 24.99
CA GLY A 47 0.71 -13.54 24.08
C GLY A 47 1.90 -14.16 24.80
N PHE A 48 2.28 -13.67 25.99
CA PHE A 48 3.33 -14.29 26.80
C PHE A 48 2.96 -15.73 27.21
N VAL A 49 1.75 -15.95 27.73
CA VAL A 49 1.29 -17.25 28.24
C VAL A 49 1.13 -18.28 27.12
N GLU A 50 0.59 -17.87 25.98
CA GLU A 50 0.41 -18.74 24.81
C GLU A 50 1.74 -19.25 24.27
N ASN A 51 2.80 -18.43 24.35
CA ASN A 51 4.15 -18.76 23.90
C ASN A 51 5.04 -19.40 24.98
N MET A 52 4.54 -19.65 26.19
CA MET A 52 5.29 -20.43 27.19
C MET A 52 5.55 -21.86 26.71
N GLY A 53 6.75 -22.38 26.92
CA GLY A 53 7.07 -23.78 26.66
C GLY A 53 6.35 -24.72 27.63
N ASP A 54 6.21 -26.00 27.25
CA ASP A 54 5.43 -26.99 28.01
C ASP A 54 5.89 -27.22 29.46
N MET A 55 7.18 -26.95 29.72
CA MET A 55 7.81 -27.09 31.03
C MET A 55 7.81 -25.80 31.85
N ASP A 56 7.47 -24.67 31.23
CA ASP A 56 7.46 -23.37 31.88
C ASP A 56 6.23 -23.23 32.75
N LYS A 57 6.43 -22.60 33.90
CA LYS A 57 5.33 -22.29 34.80
C LYS A 57 5.24 -20.80 35.05
N ALA A 58 4.02 -20.31 35.08
CA ALA A 58 3.72 -18.94 35.43
C ALA A 58 2.71 -18.83 36.57
N ALA A 59 2.69 -17.67 37.21
CA ALA A 59 1.65 -17.28 38.15
C ALA A 59 1.24 -15.83 37.91
N ILE A 60 -0.03 -15.51 38.18
CA ILE A 60 -0.60 -14.17 38.01
C ILE A 60 -0.84 -13.54 39.38
N VAL A 61 -0.30 -12.34 39.57
CA VAL A 61 -0.55 -11.50 40.75
C VAL A 61 -1.08 -10.15 40.28
N PHE A 62 -2.24 -9.74 40.77
CA PHE A 62 -2.73 -8.38 40.58
C PHE A 62 -2.42 -7.54 41.80
N PHE A 63 -2.16 -6.25 41.62
CA PHE A 63 -1.93 -5.36 42.75
C PHE A 63 -2.50 -3.95 42.57
N ASN A 64 -2.87 -3.38 43.70
CA ASN A 64 -3.26 -1.99 43.91
C ASN A 64 -2.75 -1.56 45.31
N ASP A 65 -3.61 -1.09 46.23
CA ASP A 65 -3.28 -0.91 47.65
C ASP A 65 -3.04 -2.26 48.36
N LYS A 66 -3.43 -3.38 47.73
CA LYS A 66 -3.23 -4.77 48.17
C LYS A 66 -2.67 -5.60 47.01
N ALA A 67 -2.30 -6.84 47.29
CA ALA A 67 -1.93 -7.81 46.27
C ALA A 67 -2.87 -9.02 46.30
N TYR A 68 -3.21 -9.53 45.13
CA TYR A 68 -4.15 -10.62 44.90
C TYR A 68 -3.45 -11.69 44.08
N LYS A 69 -3.05 -12.78 44.73
CA LYS A 69 -2.53 -13.97 44.05
C LYS A 69 -3.69 -14.67 43.35
N LYS A 70 -3.74 -14.63 42.02
CA LYS A 70 -4.82 -15.19 41.21
C LYS A 70 -4.57 -16.64 40.87
N THR A 71 -3.33 -16.98 40.59
CA THR A 71 -2.90 -18.37 40.39
C THR A 71 -1.67 -18.66 41.24
N GLU A 72 -1.51 -19.94 41.60
CA GLU A 72 -0.22 -20.48 42.01
C GLU A 72 0.61 -20.82 40.75
N MET A 73 1.88 -21.19 40.93
CA MET A 73 2.75 -21.53 39.81
C MET A 73 2.22 -22.74 39.03
N THR A 74 1.83 -22.54 37.77
CA THR A 74 1.19 -23.55 36.92
C THR A 74 1.66 -23.46 35.47
N ASN A 75 1.64 -24.59 34.74
CA ASN A 75 1.80 -24.63 33.28
C ASN A 75 0.46 -24.78 32.54
N ASP A 76 -0.66 -24.74 33.28
CA ASP A 76 -2.01 -24.69 32.71
C ASP A 76 -2.27 -23.30 32.12
N LYS A 77 -2.06 -23.19 30.80
CA LYS A 77 -2.27 -21.96 30.03
C LYS A 77 -3.70 -21.44 30.18
N ASP A 78 -4.70 -22.33 30.16
CA ASP A 78 -6.11 -21.93 30.29
C ASP A 78 -6.40 -21.33 31.67
N ALA A 79 -5.85 -21.91 32.75
CA ALA A 79 -6.00 -21.35 34.09
C ALA A 79 -5.39 -19.94 34.22
N LEU A 80 -4.27 -19.68 33.53
CA LEU A 80 -3.62 -18.37 33.51
C LEU A 80 -4.45 -17.34 32.71
N LEU A 81 -4.97 -17.73 31.55
CA LEU A 81 -5.81 -16.89 30.71
C LEU A 81 -7.16 -16.58 31.38
N ASP A 82 -7.75 -17.55 32.09
CA ASP A 82 -8.98 -17.35 32.86
C ASP A 82 -8.76 -16.41 34.05
N ALA A 83 -7.61 -16.49 34.72
CA ALA A 83 -7.25 -15.56 35.79
C ALA A 83 -7.16 -14.10 35.30
N MET A 84 -6.68 -13.88 34.06
CA MET A 84 -6.64 -12.55 33.46
C MET A 84 -8.03 -11.92 33.27
N GLN A 85 -9.08 -12.72 33.14
CA GLN A 85 -10.46 -12.24 33.04
C GLN A 85 -10.99 -11.66 34.37
N GLU A 86 -10.31 -11.89 35.50
CA GLU A 86 -10.66 -11.29 36.78
C GLU A 86 -10.14 -9.85 36.95
N LEU A 87 -9.34 -9.34 36.01
CA LEU A 87 -8.74 -8.02 36.08
C LEU A 87 -9.81 -6.92 36.25
N LYS A 88 -9.57 -6.02 37.21
CA LYS A 88 -10.42 -4.88 37.54
C LYS A 88 -9.55 -3.76 38.11
N ASP A 89 -9.70 -2.57 37.54
CA ASP A 89 -8.91 -1.42 37.97
C ASP A 89 -9.58 -0.67 39.13
N GLY A 90 -8.78 -0.30 40.13
CA GLY A 90 -9.22 0.50 41.27
C GLY A 90 -8.25 0.47 42.44
N GLY A 91 -8.32 1.50 43.29
CA GLY A 91 -7.41 1.67 44.43
C GLY A 91 -6.14 2.45 44.07
N ASN A 92 -5.19 2.50 45.01
CA ASN A 92 -3.87 3.13 44.83
C ASN A 92 -2.83 2.07 44.42
N THR A 93 -1.54 2.39 44.46
CA THR A 93 -0.44 1.49 44.08
C THR A 93 0.44 1.14 45.29
N SER A 94 0.87 -0.14 45.42
CA SER A 94 1.73 -0.61 46.52
C SER A 94 2.72 -1.70 46.07
N PHE A 95 3.96 -1.28 45.75
CA PHE A 95 5.03 -2.19 45.35
C PHE A 95 5.46 -3.15 46.45
N ASN A 96 5.43 -2.73 47.72
CA ASN A 96 5.70 -3.62 48.84
C ASN A 96 4.74 -4.83 48.86
N ASN A 97 3.45 -4.60 48.62
CA ASN A 97 2.45 -5.68 48.63
C ASN A 97 2.59 -6.55 47.39
N ALA A 98 2.80 -5.95 46.22
CA ALA A 98 3.01 -6.64 44.95
C ALA A 98 4.20 -7.60 45.04
N LEU A 99 5.39 -7.07 45.37
CA LEU A 99 6.63 -7.84 45.44
C LEU A 99 6.60 -8.89 46.55
N SER A 100 6.03 -8.58 47.73
CA SER A 100 5.90 -9.58 48.80
C SER A 100 5.04 -10.77 48.35
N ALA A 101 3.89 -10.51 47.73
CA ALA A 101 3.00 -11.57 47.26
C ALA A 101 3.65 -12.40 46.13
N SER A 102 4.35 -11.75 45.19
CA SER A 102 5.05 -12.43 44.10
C SER A 102 6.21 -13.28 44.59
N ILE A 103 7.02 -12.80 45.55
CA ILE A 103 8.12 -13.56 46.16
C ILE A 103 7.61 -14.73 47.01
N GLU A 104 6.43 -14.59 47.62
CA GLU A 104 5.80 -15.65 48.40
C GLU A 104 5.39 -16.87 47.55
N ILE A 105 5.06 -16.68 46.27
CA ILE A 105 4.73 -17.78 45.35
C ILE A 105 5.94 -18.72 45.21
N PHE A 106 7.16 -18.20 45.26
CA PHE A 106 8.37 -19.01 45.24
C PHE A 106 8.69 -19.73 46.57
N ASN A 107 7.89 -19.55 47.64
CA ASN A 107 8.08 -20.29 48.90
C ASN A 107 7.40 -21.66 48.91
N THR A 108 6.48 -21.91 47.97
CA THR A 108 5.62 -23.09 48.02
C THR A 108 6.33 -24.34 47.49
N GLU A 109 7.24 -24.18 46.52
CA GLU A 109 8.03 -25.26 45.93
C GLU A 109 9.44 -24.76 45.54
N THR A 110 10.39 -25.68 45.34
CA THR A 110 11.71 -25.35 44.81
C THR A 110 11.69 -25.53 43.29
N PHE A 111 11.79 -24.43 42.54
CA PHE A 111 11.73 -24.45 41.08
C PHE A 111 13.13 -24.55 40.48
N SER A 112 13.32 -25.45 39.53
CA SER A 112 14.54 -25.54 38.71
C SER A 112 14.39 -24.64 37.48
N GLY A 113 15.30 -23.68 37.28
CA GLY A 113 15.26 -22.75 36.15
C GLY A 113 15.47 -21.30 36.58
N ASN A 114 15.30 -20.37 35.64
CA ASN A 114 15.41 -18.93 35.89
C ASN A 114 14.13 -18.44 36.58
N ASN A 115 14.21 -18.23 37.89
CA ASN A 115 13.11 -17.68 38.67
C ASN A 115 13.06 -16.17 38.43
N ARG A 116 11.98 -15.67 37.84
CA ARG A 116 11.81 -14.23 37.59
C ARG A 116 10.41 -13.70 37.90
N ILE A 117 10.33 -12.41 38.18
CA ILE A 117 9.12 -11.62 38.34
C ILE A 117 9.11 -10.56 37.23
N ILE A 118 8.00 -10.43 36.51
CA ILE A 118 7.76 -9.29 35.61
C ILE A 118 6.78 -8.35 36.32
N LEU A 119 7.22 -7.16 36.68
CA LEU A 119 6.42 -6.14 37.36
C LEU A 119 5.99 -5.04 36.39
N LEU A 120 4.71 -5.03 36.01
CA LEU A 120 4.11 -3.97 35.20
C LEU A 120 3.43 -2.94 36.11
N SER A 121 3.78 -1.66 35.98
CA SER A 121 3.11 -0.56 36.70
C SER A 121 3.05 0.73 35.90
N ASP A 122 2.05 1.55 36.20
CA ASP A 122 1.84 2.87 35.60
C ASP A 122 2.05 4.03 36.58
N GLY A 123 2.63 3.80 37.77
CA GLY A 123 2.80 4.84 38.77
C GLY A 123 3.83 4.53 39.85
N GLU A 124 4.05 5.49 40.74
CA GLU A 124 5.02 5.38 41.83
C GLU A 124 4.40 4.86 43.13
N ALA A 125 5.07 3.91 43.77
CA ALA A 125 4.73 3.47 45.13
C ALA A 125 5.99 3.13 45.94
N ALA A 126 5.99 3.52 47.22
CA ALA A 126 7.11 3.22 48.10
C ALA A 126 7.35 1.70 48.24
N TYR A 127 8.61 1.27 48.09
CA TYR A 127 9.07 -0.08 48.41
C TYR A 127 10.11 -0.08 49.52
N SER A 128 10.41 -1.26 50.06
CA SER A 128 11.46 -1.47 51.06
C SER A 128 12.56 -2.35 50.50
N LYS A 129 13.81 -1.90 50.64
CA LYS A 129 15.01 -2.62 50.17
C LYS A 129 15.11 -4.05 50.73
N LYS A 130 14.56 -4.27 51.94
CA LYS A 130 14.46 -5.58 52.59
C LYS A 130 13.70 -6.63 51.76
N ILE A 131 12.71 -6.22 50.96
CA ILE A 131 11.95 -7.14 50.09
C ILE A 131 12.81 -7.54 48.89
N LEU A 132 13.55 -6.60 48.30
CA LEU A 132 14.47 -6.90 47.20
C LEU A 132 15.62 -7.81 47.66
N ASP A 133 16.14 -7.60 48.88
CA ASP A 133 17.11 -8.52 49.49
C ASP A 133 16.56 -9.95 49.58
N SER A 134 15.25 -10.10 49.83
CA SER A 134 14.59 -11.41 49.87
C SER A 134 14.43 -12.03 48.48
N ALA A 135 14.28 -11.25 47.41
CA ALA A 135 14.28 -11.75 46.05
C ALA A 135 15.68 -12.23 45.66
N ASN A 136 16.70 -11.41 45.91
CA ASN A 136 18.11 -11.72 45.62
C ASN A 136 18.60 -12.95 46.38
N ALA A 137 18.25 -13.10 47.65
CA ALA A 137 18.63 -14.26 48.46
C ALA A 137 18.07 -15.59 47.89
N LYS A 138 17.03 -15.52 47.05
CA LYS A 138 16.41 -16.66 46.38
C LYS A 138 16.82 -16.81 44.91
N GLY A 139 17.67 -15.91 44.39
CA GLY A 139 18.03 -15.86 42.97
C GLY A 139 16.81 -15.59 42.09
N ILE A 140 15.91 -14.69 42.52
CA ILE A 140 14.76 -14.26 41.73
C ILE A 140 15.13 -12.96 41.02
N GLU A 141 15.11 -12.98 39.69
CA GLU A 141 15.28 -11.78 38.86
C GLU A 141 13.98 -10.97 38.81
N ILE A 142 14.08 -9.65 38.68
CA ILE A 142 12.88 -8.79 38.59
C ILE A 142 13.01 -7.88 37.38
N ASP A 143 12.29 -8.21 36.32
CA ASP A 143 12.08 -7.33 35.19
C ASP A 143 10.96 -6.34 35.52
N THR A 144 11.10 -5.09 35.10
CA THR A 144 10.08 -4.06 35.34
C THR A 144 9.61 -3.42 34.04
N VAL A 145 8.31 -3.14 33.94
CA VAL A 145 7.67 -2.52 32.79
C VAL A 145 6.92 -1.28 33.28
N GLY A 146 7.36 -0.09 32.88
CA GLY A 146 6.69 1.18 33.18
C GLY A 146 5.72 1.58 32.07
N LEU A 147 4.46 1.86 32.40
CA LEU A 147 3.42 2.28 31.44
C LEU A 147 3.02 3.77 31.58
N GLY A 148 3.11 4.52 30.49
CA GLY A 148 2.77 5.95 30.40
C GLY A 148 3.93 6.86 30.83
N GLU A 149 3.85 8.15 30.50
CA GLU A 149 4.95 9.13 30.72
C GLU A 149 5.45 9.16 32.18
N GLU A 150 4.55 9.27 33.16
CA GLU A 150 4.88 9.36 34.59
C GLU A 150 4.64 8.01 35.32
N ALA A 151 5.45 6.99 35.02
CA ALA A 151 5.31 5.64 35.62
C ALA A 151 6.28 5.34 36.77
N GLY A 152 7.02 6.35 37.27
CA GLY A 152 8.03 6.11 38.29
C GLY A 152 9.28 5.40 37.79
N ASP A 153 9.73 5.74 36.57
CA ASP A 153 10.77 5.03 35.85
C ASP A 153 12.09 4.89 36.64
N GLU A 154 12.50 5.92 37.39
CA GLU A 154 13.72 5.85 38.22
C GLU A 154 13.61 4.74 39.28
N LEU A 155 12.42 4.58 39.85
CA LEU A 155 12.15 3.59 40.88
C LEU A 155 12.09 2.18 40.30
N LEU A 156 11.45 2.00 39.15
CA LEU A 156 11.38 0.73 38.44
C LEU A 156 12.76 0.29 37.95
N LYS A 157 13.56 1.22 37.40
CA LYS A 157 14.97 1.00 37.08
C LYS A 157 15.78 0.54 38.29
N GLU A 158 15.65 1.22 39.44
CA GLU A 158 16.36 0.83 40.67
C GLU A 158 15.97 -0.61 41.11
N ILE A 159 14.69 -0.98 41.02
CA ILE A 159 14.23 -2.33 41.36
C ILE A 159 14.85 -3.37 40.43
N ALA A 160 14.79 -3.15 39.11
CA ALA A 160 15.31 -4.10 38.12
C ALA A 160 16.83 -4.29 38.27
N GLU A 161 17.58 -3.18 38.31
CA GLU A 161 19.03 -3.21 38.48
C GLU A 161 19.45 -3.89 39.79
N TYR A 162 18.74 -3.62 40.89
CA TYR A 162 19.05 -4.23 42.18
C TYR A 162 18.78 -5.73 42.20
N CYS A 163 17.87 -6.22 41.37
CA CYS A 163 17.46 -7.63 41.29
C CYS A 163 17.92 -8.34 40.02
N ASN A 164 18.95 -7.84 39.33
CA ASN A 164 19.52 -8.48 38.14
C ASN A 164 18.50 -8.73 37.01
N GLY A 165 17.49 -7.86 36.88
CA GLY A 165 16.56 -7.85 35.75
C GLY A 165 16.69 -6.56 34.94
N ASP A 166 15.87 -6.44 33.90
CA ASP A 166 15.87 -5.29 32.98
C ASP A 166 14.65 -4.38 33.18
N PHE A 167 14.82 -3.09 32.87
CA PHE A 167 13.73 -2.11 32.82
C PHE A 167 13.27 -1.87 31.38
N TYR A 168 11.96 -1.91 31.17
CA TYR A 168 11.30 -1.64 29.90
C TYR A 168 10.29 -0.51 30.06
N LYS A 169 10.24 0.38 29.06
CA LYS A 169 9.29 1.50 29.02
C LYS A 169 8.27 1.30 27.91
N ALA A 170 6.99 1.39 28.26
CA ALA A 170 5.87 1.61 27.37
C ALA A 170 5.35 3.03 27.61
N TYR A 171 5.38 3.90 26.61
CA TYR A 171 4.67 5.18 26.65
C TYR A 171 3.18 4.95 26.40
N GLU A 172 2.85 4.03 25.50
CA GLU A 172 1.48 3.68 25.15
C GLU A 172 1.18 2.21 25.47
N ALA A 173 -0.09 1.91 25.73
CA ALA A 173 -0.53 0.60 26.15
C ALA A 173 -0.26 -0.50 25.12
N GLU A 174 -0.37 -0.17 23.83
CA GLU A 174 -0.12 -1.06 22.69
C GLU A 174 1.32 -1.60 22.71
N GLU A 175 2.27 -0.85 23.29
CA GLU A 175 3.67 -1.25 23.36
C GLU A 175 3.93 -2.38 24.37
N LEU A 176 3.00 -2.64 25.29
CA LEU A 176 3.10 -3.73 26.25
C LEU A 176 3.22 -5.09 25.56
N ILE A 177 2.54 -5.27 24.43
CA ILE A 177 2.60 -6.52 23.66
C ILE A 177 4.06 -6.77 23.24
N ASN A 178 4.72 -5.74 22.70
CA ASN A 178 6.12 -5.82 22.27
C ASN A 178 7.07 -6.12 23.43
N ILE A 179 6.88 -5.46 24.58
CA ILE A 179 7.73 -5.64 25.75
C ILE A 179 7.60 -7.07 26.29
N TYR A 180 6.36 -7.57 26.41
CA TYR A 180 6.11 -8.93 26.87
C TYR A 180 6.60 -9.98 25.87
N SER A 181 6.53 -9.70 24.57
CA SER A 181 7.21 -10.51 23.57
C SER A 181 8.71 -10.55 23.84
N ILE A 182 9.41 -9.41 23.98
CA ILE A 182 10.87 -9.38 24.28
C ILE A 182 11.21 -10.17 25.55
N LEU A 183 10.40 -10.01 26.59
CA LEU A 183 10.53 -10.75 27.84
C LEU A 183 10.33 -12.26 27.63
N GLY A 184 9.54 -12.67 26.66
CA GLY A 184 9.52 -14.05 26.15
C GLY A 184 10.77 -14.42 25.35
N PHE A 185 11.26 -13.53 24.48
CA PHE A 185 12.40 -13.76 23.57
C PHE A 185 13.76 -13.93 24.28
N GLY A 186 14.01 -13.22 25.38
CA GLY A 186 15.35 -13.02 25.96
C GLY A 186 16.11 -14.28 26.39
N ASP A 187 15.40 -15.33 26.80
CA ASP A 187 15.98 -16.64 27.17
C ASP A 187 15.09 -17.84 26.77
N ASP A 188 13.84 -17.58 26.36
CA ASP A 188 12.74 -18.55 26.28
C ASP A 188 12.08 -18.58 24.89
N PHE A 189 12.73 -18.00 23.87
CA PHE A 189 12.12 -17.94 22.54
C PHE A 189 11.94 -19.34 21.95
N ASP A 190 10.71 -19.67 21.61
CA ASP A 190 10.41 -20.89 20.87
C ASP A 190 11.03 -20.79 19.46
N LYS A 191 12.19 -21.44 19.31
CA LYS A 191 12.93 -21.56 18.05
C LYS A 191 12.50 -22.79 17.26
N THR A 192 11.32 -23.32 17.56
CA THR A 192 10.71 -24.34 16.72
C THR A 192 10.49 -23.73 15.34
N ASP A 193 10.97 -24.48 14.36
CA ASP A 193 10.93 -24.20 12.92
C ASP A 193 10.53 -25.56 12.31
N ASN A 194 9.22 -25.77 12.18
CA ASN A 194 8.67 -27.08 11.86
C ASN A 194 8.83 -27.43 10.38
N ASP A 195 8.80 -26.45 9.49
CA ASP A 195 8.97 -26.62 8.06
C ASP A 195 10.42 -26.43 7.57
N HIS A 196 11.31 -26.01 8.47
CA HIS A 196 12.77 -25.93 8.31
C HIS A 196 13.22 -24.89 7.29
N ASP A 197 12.48 -23.80 7.18
CA ASP A 197 12.73 -22.70 6.24
C ASP A 197 13.64 -21.60 6.82
N GLY A 198 13.91 -21.69 8.13
CA GLY A 198 14.78 -20.79 8.87
C GLY A 198 14.08 -19.61 9.53
N LEU A 199 12.79 -19.39 9.29
CA LEU A 199 11.90 -18.53 10.06
C LEU A 199 11.30 -19.37 11.20
N TYR A 200 10.96 -18.73 12.32
CA TYR A 200 10.46 -19.46 13.49
C TYR A 200 8.93 -19.44 13.51
N ASP A 201 8.29 -20.58 13.79
CA ASP A 201 6.83 -20.74 13.80
C ASP A 201 6.13 -19.65 14.64
N ALA A 202 6.74 -19.30 15.79
CA ALA A 202 6.22 -18.29 16.70
C ALA A 202 6.23 -16.87 16.10
N VAL A 203 7.20 -16.55 15.23
CA VAL A 203 7.28 -15.26 14.51
C VAL A 203 6.16 -15.17 13.48
N GLU A 204 5.93 -16.25 12.74
CA GLU A 204 4.91 -16.32 11.70
C GLU A 204 3.49 -16.30 12.29
N ALA A 205 3.26 -17.09 13.35
CA ALA A 205 1.98 -17.17 14.03
C ALA A 205 1.60 -15.85 14.74
N ALA A 206 2.55 -15.17 15.37
CA ALA A 206 2.32 -13.91 16.07
C ALA A 206 2.25 -12.69 15.14
N GLY A 207 2.83 -12.80 13.94
CA GLY A 207 3.00 -11.73 12.98
C GLY A 207 4.42 -11.13 12.99
N ILE A 208 4.91 -10.82 11.80
CA ILE A 208 6.29 -10.41 11.53
C ILE A 208 6.40 -8.89 11.52
N ARG A 209 7.10 -8.31 12.51
CA ARG A 209 7.32 -6.86 12.56
C ARG A 209 8.42 -6.44 11.58
N LEU A 210 8.09 -5.58 10.62
CA LEU A 210 8.99 -5.14 9.55
C LEU A 210 9.77 -3.87 9.92
N GLN A 211 10.79 -3.54 9.12
CA GLN A 211 11.72 -2.41 9.33
C GLN A 211 11.01 -1.04 9.42
N ASN A 212 9.83 -0.91 8.83
CA ASN A 212 9.00 0.30 8.83
C ASN A 212 8.00 0.37 10.02
N GLY A 213 8.01 -0.63 10.90
CA GLY A 213 7.13 -0.73 12.07
C GLY A 213 5.77 -1.41 11.81
N SER A 214 5.40 -1.75 10.58
CA SER A 214 4.19 -2.53 10.29
C SER A 214 4.36 -4.00 10.68
N ILE A 215 3.26 -4.68 10.98
CA ILE A 215 3.23 -6.12 11.28
C ILE A 215 2.59 -6.84 10.10
N LEU A 216 3.32 -7.79 9.53
CA LEU A 216 2.87 -8.70 8.48
C LEU A 216 2.21 -9.92 9.13
N TYR A 217 1.00 -10.28 8.68
CA TYR A 217 0.27 -11.45 9.14
C TYR A 217 -0.03 -12.37 7.97
N GLY A 218 -0.23 -13.66 8.25
CA GLY A 218 -0.67 -14.64 7.25
C GLY A 218 0.43 -15.58 6.76
N CYS A 219 1.66 -15.45 7.27
CA CYS A 219 2.74 -16.43 7.10
C CYS A 219 2.32 -17.73 7.81
N ASP A 220 2.32 -18.85 7.10
CA ASP A 220 1.82 -20.14 7.61
C ASP A 220 2.99 -20.96 8.17
N PRO A 221 3.13 -21.10 9.50
CA PRO A 221 4.28 -21.73 10.17
C PRO A 221 4.43 -23.24 9.93
N THR A 222 3.65 -23.79 8.99
CA THR A 222 3.70 -25.20 8.62
C THR A 222 4.09 -25.40 7.16
N LYS A 223 4.39 -24.32 6.45
CA LYS A 223 4.79 -24.31 5.06
C LYS A 223 6.03 -23.44 4.90
N SER A 224 7.10 -24.08 4.43
CA SER A 224 8.35 -23.41 4.13
C SER A 224 8.28 -22.34 3.04
N ASP A 225 7.16 -22.26 2.30
CA ASP A 225 6.90 -21.35 1.18
C ASP A 225 5.38 -21.10 1.21
N THR A 226 4.98 -20.04 1.92
CA THR A 226 3.59 -19.78 2.27
C THR A 226 2.75 -19.45 1.03
N ASP A 227 3.27 -18.62 0.13
CA ASP A 227 2.54 -18.19 -1.07
C ASP A 227 2.75 -19.10 -2.29
N GLY A 228 3.79 -19.94 -2.29
CA GLY A 228 4.09 -20.91 -3.34
C GLY A 228 4.78 -20.30 -4.56
N ASP A 229 5.56 -19.24 -4.44
CA ASP A 229 6.39 -18.67 -5.51
C ASP A 229 7.73 -19.41 -5.68
N GLY A 230 8.10 -20.24 -4.70
CA GLY A 230 9.32 -21.03 -4.66
C GLY A 230 10.53 -20.32 -4.06
N ILE A 231 10.34 -19.23 -3.32
CA ILE A 231 11.24 -18.71 -2.30
C ILE A 231 10.73 -19.22 -0.94
N GLU A 232 11.64 -19.55 -0.03
CA GLU A 232 11.26 -19.97 1.33
C GLU A 232 10.98 -18.75 2.23
N ASP A 233 10.03 -18.80 3.16
CA ASP A 233 9.63 -17.60 3.93
C ASP A 233 10.82 -17.03 4.75
N GLY A 234 11.68 -17.91 5.27
CA GLY A 234 12.96 -17.55 5.90
C GLY A 234 14.06 -17.04 4.96
N GLU A 235 13.95 -17.22 3.63
CA GLU A 235 14.78 -16.52 2.64
C GLU A 235 14.29 -15.09 2.39
N GLU A 236 12.96 -14.89 2.43
CA GLU A 236 12.28 -13.61 2.20
C GLU A 236 12.37 -12.68 3.40
N ILE A 237 12.22 -13.23 4.60
CA ILE A 237 12.37 -12.53 5.87
C ILE A 237 13.73 -12.90 6.47
N ASN A 238 14.61 -11.92 6.68
CA ASN A 238 15.86 -12.18 7.40
C ASN A 238 15.53 -12.66 8.82
N PRO A 239 15.85 -13.93 9.18
CA PRO A 239 15.38 -14.55 10.41
C PRO A 239 16.11 -14.05 11.65
N MET A 240 17.19 -13.27 11.47
CA MET A 240 17.85 -12.58 12.57
C MET A 240 17.14 -11.26 12.83
N PRO A 241 16.41 -11.10 13.96
CA PRO A 241 15.81 -9.84 14.32
C PRO A 241 16.90 -8.79 14.52
N VAL A 242 16.70 -7.63 13.91
CA VAL A 242 17.57 -6.48 14.09
C VAL A 242 17.09 -5.71 15.30
N CYS A 243 17.87 -5.76 16.38
CA CYS A 243 17.68 -4.93 17.55
C CYS A 243 18.32 -3.57 17.29
N ASN A 244 17.51 -2.55 17.00
CA ASN A 244 18.00 -1.18 16.92
C ASN A 244 17.52 -0.36 18.12
N ASP A 245 18.40 0.53 18.57
CA ASP A 245 17.99 1.73 19.30
C ASP A 245 17.23 2.60 18.29
N ILE A 246 15.91 2.46 18.23
CA ILE A 246 15.05 3.26 17.36
C ILE A 246 15.09 4.68 17.93
N THR A 247 15.76 5.58 17.22
CA THR A 247 15.60 7.02 17.44
C THR A 247 14.37 7.45 16.68
N GLU A 248 13.36 7.92 17.40
CA GLU A 248 12.15 8.46 16.80
C GLU A 248 12.49 9.68 15.94
N TYR A 249 12.05 9.66 14.67
CA TYR A 249 12.06 10.84 13.82
C TYR A 249 10.93 11.77 14.29
N GLY A 250 11.21 12.64 15.27
CA GLY A 250 10.19 13.59 15.75
C GLY A 250 10.52 14.43 16.99
N SER A 251 11.43 14.01 17.86
CA SER A 251 11.74 14.78 19.07
C SER A 251 12.85 15.82 18.83
N TYR A 252 12.44 17.05 18.54
CA TYR A 252 13.27 18.22 18.84
C TYR A 252 13.32 18.38 20.36
N GLU A 253 14.17 17.59 21.05
CA GLU A 253 14.96 18.00 22.21
C GLU A 253 15.66 16.78 22.86
N ALA A 254 17.00 16.86 22.88
CA ALA A 254 17.95 16.27 23.83
C ALA A 254 17.85 14.78 24.24
N ASP A 255 18.69 13.95 23.61
CA ASP A 255 19.73 13.14 24.27
C ASP A 255 19.33 12.33 25.53
N ASP A 256 18.37 11.39 25.43
CA ASP A 256 18.36 10.06 26.11
C ASP A 256 17.20 9.10 25.68
N ASN A 257 16.41 9.43 24.64
CA ASN A 257 15.30 8.57 24.19
C ASN A 257 15.77 7.46 23.23
N ARG A 258 16.39 6.40 23.76
CA ARG A 258 16.70 5.16 23.01
C ARG A 258 15.60 4.13 23.23
N ILE A 259 14.73 3.93 22.24
CA ILE A 259 13.74 2.84 22.24
C ILE A 259 14.43 1.58 21.74
N LYS A 260 14.60 0.56 22.58
CA LYS A 260 15.04 -0.76 22.10
C LYS A 260 13.86 -1.47 21.45
N GLY A 261 13.81 -1.53 20.11
CA GLY A 261 12.85 -2.33 19.37
C GLY A 261 13.55 -3.35 18.48
N TYR A 262 12.89 -4.48 18.21
CA TYR A 262 13.35 -5.45 17.22
C TYR A 262 12.43 -5.40 15.98
N TYR A 263 13.01 -5.63 14.81
CA TYR A 263 12.29 -5.83 13.56
C TYR A 263 12.99 -6.89 12.72
N PHE A 264 12.24 -7.56 11.85
CA PHE A 264 12.77 -8.45 10.83
C PHE A 264 12.96 -7.70 9.52
N SER A 265 14.04 -8.03 8.81
CA SER A 265 14.32 -7.38 7.54
C SER A 265 13.69 -8.15 6.38
N MET A 266 12.61 -7.64 5.82
CA MET A 266 11.96 -8.17 4.62
C MET A 266 12.76 -7.86 3.35
N LYS A 267 12.87 -8.85 2.45
CA LYS A 267 13.38 -8.75 1.07
C LYS A 267 12.27 -8.93 0.03
N SER A 268 11.28 -9.73 0.36
CA SER A 268 10.01 -9.96 -0.34
C SER A 268 8.98 -10.41 0.71
N ASN A 269 7.70 -10.41 0.35
CA ASN A 269 6.60 -10.69 1.24
C ASN A 269 6.19 -12.17 1.11
N PRO A 270 6.42 -13.00 2.15
CA PRO A 270 6.14 -14.45 2.09
C PRO A 270 4.68 -14.83 1.90
N CYS A 271 3.77 -13.85 1.98
CA CYS A 271 2.35 -14.06 1.75
C CYS A 271 1.89 -13.60 0.36
N LYS A 272 2.82 -13.20 -0.53
CA LYS A 272 2.54 -12.61 -1.84
C LYS A 272 3.65 -12.91 -2.86
N LYS A 273 3.30 -13.72 -3.87
CA LYS A 273 4.20 -14.07 -5.00
C LYS A 273 4.81 -12.90 -5.76
N ASP A 274 4.15 -11.76 -5.76
CA ASP A 274 4.55 -10.50 -6.40
C ASP A 274 4.35 -9.43 -5.32
N THR A 275 5.45 -9.07 -4.66
CA THR A 275 5.44 -8.25 -3.46
C THR A 275 4.98 -6.83 -3.73
N ASP A 276 5.41 -6.26 -4.85
CA ASP A 276 5.13 -4.87 -5.22
C ASP A 276 4.02 -4.69 -6.27
N ASP A 277 3.39 -5.81 -6.67
CA ASP A 277 2.26 -5.89 -7.58
C ASP A 277 2.55 -5.28 -8.96
N ASP A 278 3.79 -5.44 -9.46
CA ASP A 278 4.24 -4.92 -10.74
C ASP A 278 4.17 -5.91 -11.91
N GLY A 279 3.80 -7.17 -11.62
CA GLY A 279 3.59 -8.26 -12.57
C GLY A 279 4.75 -9.24 -12.68
N TYR A 280 5.88 -8.99 -12.02
CA TYR A 280 6.98 -9.95 -11.90
C TYR A 280 6.88 -10.69 -10.57
N GLU A 281 6.97 -12.03 -10.60
CA GLU A 281 7.03 -12.80 -9.35
C GLU A 281 8.41 -12.61 -8.70
N ASP A 282 8.45 -12.55 -7.37
CA ASP A 282 9.63 -12.18 -6.57
C ASP A 282 10.84 -13.06 -6.89
N LYS A 283 10.60 -14.36 -7.10
CA LYS A 283 11.63 -15.31 -7.55
C LYS A 283 12.25 -14.95 -8.89
N VAL A 284 11.42 -14.54 -9.86
CA VAL A 284 11.88 -14.19 -11.20
C VAL A 284 12.73 -12.92 -11.14
N GLU A 285 12.27 -11.92 -10.38
CA GLU A 285 13.03 -10.69 -10.12
C GLU A 285 14.40 -10.98 -9.50
N ARG A 286 14.43 -11.79 -8.45
CA ARG A 286 15.65 -12.15 -7.72
C ARG A 286 16.62 -12.97 -8.57
N ASP A 287 16.13 -14.06 -9.18
CA ASP A 287 16.99 -15.09 -9.78
C ASP A 287 17.33 -14.81 -11.26
N GLU A 288 16.39 -14.22 -12.02
CA GLU A 288 16.58 -13.98 -13.45
C GLU A 288 17.02 -12.54 -13.75
N TYR A 289 16.38 -11.55 -13.13
CA TYR A 289 16.62 -10.13 -13.44
C TYR A 289 17.57 -9.42 -12.48
N ASN A 290 17.82 -10.00 -11.31
CA ASN A 290 18.59 -9.39 -10.24
C ASN A 290 18.04 -7.98 -9.90
N SER A 291 16.71 -7.85 -9.88
CA SER A 291 15.96 -6.71 -9.37
C SER A 291 15.51 -6.97 -7.92
N SER A 292 14.85 -5.99 -7.31
CA SER A 292 14.44 -6.04 -5.91
C SER A 292 12.93 -6.14 -5.83
N PRO A 293 12.38 -7.24 -5.29
CA PRO A 293 10.92 -7.43 -5.18
C PRO A 293 10.16 -6.39 -4.35
N LEU A 294 10.87 -5.59 -3.57
CA LEU A 294 10.28 -4.49 -2.80
C LEU A 294 9.94 -3.24 -3.64
N TYR A 295 10.42 -3.14 -4.88
CA TYR A 295 10.41 -1.88 -5.63
C TYR A 295 10.08 -2.06 -7.11
N SER A 296 8.90 -1.55 -7.47
CA SER A 296 8.38 -1.73 -8.81
C SER A 296 9.37 -1.34 -9.93
N ASP A 297 9.58 -2.29 -10.83
CA ASP A 297 10.30 -2.14 -12.08
C ASP A 297 9.42 -1.55 -13.19
N ILE A 298 8.13 -1.39 -12.92
CA ILE A 298 7.16 -0.76 -13.80
C ILE A 298 6.85 0.68 -13.37
N ILE A 299 7.19 1.66 -14.22
CA ILE A 299 6.79 3.06 -14.03
C ILE A 299 5.53 3.34 -14.87
N LYS A 300 4.50 3.91 -14.25
CA LYS A 300 3.18 4.15 -14.88
C LYS A 300 2.86 5.65 -14.89
N HIS A 301 2.58 6.18 -16.08
CA HIS A 301 2.06 7.54 -16.28
C HIS A 301 0.65 7.45 -16.86
N ARG A 302 -0.38 7.72 -16.04
CA ARG A 302 -1.80 7.57 -16.41
C ARG A 302 -2.20 6.18 -16.97
N TRP A 303 -1.34 5.16 -16.78
CA TRP A 303 -1.56 3.81 -17.32
C TRP A 303 -2.84 3.16 -16.78
N GLY A 304 -3.63 2.56 -17.68
CA GLY A 304 -4.84 1.82 -17.32
C GLY A 304 -5.97 2.68 -16.75
N LYS A 305 -5.86 4.02 -16.81
CA LYS A 305 -6.91 4.94 -16.33
C LYS A 305 -8.05 5.03 -17.34
N ASP A 306 -9.24 5.32 -16.82
CA ASP A 306 -10.41 5.55 -17.68
C ASP A 306 -10.22 6.76 -18.60
N TYR A 307 -10.75 6.61 -19.80
CA TYR A 307 -10.81 7.62 -20.84
C TYR A 307 -12.26 7.75 -21.36
N ILE A 308 -12.50 8.63 -22.34
CA ILE A 308 -13.82 8.83 -22.92
C ILE A 308 -14.34 7.51 -23.52
N SER A 309 -15.59 7.18 -23.22
CA SER A 309 -16.24 5.94 -23.60
C SER A 309 -17.54 6.23 -24.36
N ILE A 310 -17.66 5.76 -25.61
CA ILE A 310 -18.81 6.04 -26.47
C ILE A 310 -19.72 4.82 -26.51
N ILE A 311 -20.96 5.00 -26.06
CA ILE A 311 -21.99 3.94 -26.02
C ILE A 311 -22.58 3.79 -27.42
N GLU A 312 -22.20 2.71 -28.12
CA GLU A 312 -22.63 2.45 -29.50
C GLU A 312 -24.01 1.77 -29.63
N GLY A 313 -24.57 1.24 -28.54
CA GLY A 313 -25.89 0.59 -28.54
C GLY A 313 -25.98 -0.72 -29.35
N ASN A 314 -24.86 -1.36 -29.65
CA ASN A 314 -24.80 -2.60 -30.43
C ASN A 314 -25.07 -3.86 -29.57
N GLU A 315 -25.50 -4.97 -30.21
CA GLU A 315 -25.90 -6.24 -29.55
C GLU A 315 -24.81 -6.90 -28.68
N LYS A 316 -23.55 -6.42 -28.75
CA LYS A 316 -22.41 -6.93 -28.00
C LYS A 316 -22.15 -6.21 -26.67
N GLY A 317 -22.75 -5.02 -26.45
CA GLY A 317 -22.62 -4.28 -25.18
C GLY A 317 -21.21 -3.79 -24.84
N ILE A 318 -20.33 -3.61 -25.84
CA ILE A 318 -18.96 -3.10 -25.63
C ILE A 318 -18.93 -1.63 -26.05
N ASP A 319 -18.66 -0.76 -25.08
CA ASP A 319 -18.46 0.67 -25.31
C ASP A 319 -17.14 0.91 -26.07
N SER A 320 -17.12 1.96 -26.90
CA SER A 320 -15.96 2.35 -27.68
C SER A 320 -14.98 3.19 -26.85
N PHE A 321 -13.68 2.92 -26.96
CA PHE A 321 -12.60 3.65 -26.26
C PHE A 321 -12.14 4.86 -27.09
N GLY A 322 -12.73 6.03 -26.82
CA GLY A 322 -12.55 7.26 -27.59
C GLY A 322 -13.36 7.32 -28.88
N GLY A 323 -13.12 8.34 -29.70
CA GLY A 323 -13.83 8.56 -30.95
C GLY A 323 -13.43 7.62 -32.10
N ASN A 324 -14.37 7.39 -33.01
CA ASN A 324 -14.11 6.70 -34.27
C ASN A 324 -14.64 7.51 -35.47
N GLN A 325 -13.73 7.96 -36.34
CA GLN A 325 -14.09 8.67 -37.57
C GLN A 325 -14.93 7.81 -38.54
N GLU A 326 -14.87 6.48 -38.43
CA GLU A 326 -15.60 5.57 -39.33
C GLU A 326 -17.11 5.54 -39.06
N TRP A 327 -17.59 6.21 -38.01
CA TRP A 327 -19.02 6.36 -37.75
C TRP A 327 -19.74 7.34 -38.69
N PHE A 328 -18.98 8.10 -39.48
CA PHE A 328 -19.49 9.07 -40.45
C PHE A 328 -19.69 8.43 -41.82
N ASP A 329 -20.62 8.95 -42.62
CA ASP A 329 -20.95 8.37 -43.92
C ASP A 329 -19.77 8.47 -44.92
N SER A 330 -19.43 7.35 -45.56
CA SER A 330 -18.34 7.27 -46.54
C SER A 330 -18.82 7.23 -48.00
N THR A 331 -20.12 7.41 -48.26
CA THR A 331 -20.72 7.19 -49.58
C THR A 331 -20.70 8.45 -50.45
N ASP A 332 -21.11 9.60 -49.91
CA ASP A 332 -21.12 10.87 -50.65
C ASP A 332 -19.76 11.57 -50.55
N LYS A 333 -18.92 11.39 -51.58
CA LYS A 333 -17.58 11.99 -51.70
C LYS A 333 -17.52 13.52 -51.66
N SER A 334 -18.65 14.21 -51.73
CA SER A 334 -18.75 15.67 -51.63
C SER A 334 -19.16 16.16 -50.24
N SER A 335 -19.64 15.26 -49.38
CA SER A 335 -20.12 15.58 -48.04
C SER A 335 -18.97 15.83 -47.05
N THR A 336 -19.26 16.63 -46.01
CA THR A 336 -18.38 16.80 -44.85
C THR A 336 -18.14 15.46 -44.14
N ASN A 337 -19.17 14.62 -44.05
CA ASN A 337 -19.09 13.31 -43.40
C ASN A 337 -18.06 12.39 -44.07
N TYR A 338 -17.99 12.42 -45.40
CA TYR A 338 -16.97 11.69 -46.14
C TYR A 338 -15.55 12.21 -45.83
N ILE A 339 -15.40 13.52 -45.66
CA ILE A 339 -14.11 14.12 -45.31
C ILE A 339 -13.69 13.70 -43.90
N ILE A 340 -14.62 13.72 -42.93
CA ILE A 340 -14.38 13.24 -41.57
C ILE A 340 -14.01 11.75 -41.59
N TYR A 341 -14.79 10.92 -42.29
CA TYR A 341 -14.54 9.47 -42.38
C TYR A 341 -13.14 9.13 -42.87
N ASN A 342 -12.61 9.86 -43.87
CA ASN A 342 -11.32 9.52 -44.48
C ASN A 342 -10.12 10.28 -43.86
N TYR A 343 -10.34 11.45 -43.25
CA TYR A 343 -9.25 12.37 -42.89
C TYR A 343 -9.40 12.99 -41.49
N GLY A 344 -10.33 12.49 -40.68
CA GLY A 344 -10.74 13.10 -39.42
C GLY A 344 -9.91 12.74 -38.19
N CYS A 345 -8.93 11.84 -38.27
CA CYS A 345 -8.21 11.30 -37.10
C CYS A 345 -7.63 12.39 -36.18
N GLY A 346 -6.96 13.40 -36.75
CA GLY A 346 -6.42 14.51 -35.98
C GLY A 346 -7.50 15.38 -35.32
N MET A 347 -8.62 15.59 -36.01
CA MET A 347 -9.77 16.32 -35.45
C MET A 347 -10.42 15.53 -34.31
N ILE A 348 -10.60 14.22 -34.47
CA ILE A 348 -11.14 13.33 -33.43
C ILE A 348 -10.24 13.36 -32.20
N SER A 349 -8.93 13.13 -32.37
CA SER A 349 -7.97 13.13 -31.26
C SER A 349 -7.96 14.45 -30.50
N ALA A 350 -7.91 15.59 -31.20
CA ALA A 350 -7.93 16.92 -30.56
C ALA A 350 -9.27 17.23 -29.88
N SER A 351 -10.40 16.79 -30.46
CA SER A 351 -11.72 16.98 -29.87
C SER A 351 -11.92 16.12 -28.63
N ASP A 352 -11.47 14.86 -28.66
CA ASP A 352 -11.52 14.00 -27.49
C ASP A 352 -10.71 14.59 -26.33
N ILE A 353 -9.52 15.15 -26.57
CA ILE A 353 -8.75 15.81 -25.52
C ILE A 353 -9.54 16.96 -24.88
N LEU A 354 -10.16 17.83 -25.69
CA LEU A 354 -10.98 18.94 -25.18
C LEU A 354 -12.20 18.44 -24.41
N LEU A 355 -12.87 17.39 -24.91
CA LEU A 355 -14.01 16.79 -24.23
C LEU A 355 -13.59 16.17 -22.89
N TYR A 356 -12.44 15.48 -22.84
CA TYR A 356 -11.91 14.86 -21.62
C TYR A 356 -11.61 15.93 -20.57
N LEU A 357 -10.93 17.00 -20.97
CA LEU A 357 -10.61 18.13 -20.10
C LEU A 357 -11.87 18.81 -19.55
N ALA A 358 -12.90 19.01 -20.38
CA ALA A 358 -14.17 19.62 -19.97
C ALA A 358 -14.95 18.75 -18.97
N VAL A 359 -14.91 17.43 -19.11
CA VAL A 359 -15.55 16.50 -18.16
C VAL A 359 -14.80 16.47 -16.82
N LYS A 360 -13.47 16.57 -16.84
CA LYS A 360 -12.64 16.50 -15.63
C LYS A 360 -12.60 17.79 -14.86
N ASP A 361 -12.66 18.92 -15.53
CA ASP A 361 -12.70 20.24 -14.93
C ASP A 361 -13.79 21.09 -15.61
N LYS A 362 -14.87 21.33 -14.86
CA LYS A 362 -16.01 22.12 -15.34
C LYS A 362 -15.63 23.54 -15.77
N ASN A 363 -14.52 24.10 -15.27
CA ASN A 363 -14.03 25.41 -15.70
C ASN A 363 -13.46 25.39 -17.14
N LYS A 364 -13.14 24.21 -17.67
CA LYS A 364 -12.69 24.00 -19.05
C LYS A 364 -13.85 23.67 -20.00
N GLU A 365 -15.08 23.55 -19.49
CA GLU A 365 -16.25 23.36 -20.32
C GLU A 365 -16.61 24.63 -21.09
N THR A 366 -16.93 24.47 -22.37
CA THR A 366 -17.37 25.53 -23.27
C THR A 366 -18.70 25.19 -23.91
N GLY A 367 -19.30 26.15 -24.63
CA GLY A 367 -20.51 25.89 -25.43
C GLY A 367 -20.33 24.83 -26.52
N TYR A 368 -19.10 24.51 -26.91
CA TYR A 368 -18.82 23.41 -27.84
C TYR A 368 -18.85 22.06 -27.14
N THR A 369 -18.16 21.92 -26.01
CA THR A 369 -18.12 20.65 -25.27
C THR A 369 -19.43 20.34 -24.56
N SER A 370 -20.22 21.35 -24.19
CA SER A 370 -21.52 21.18 -23.52
C SER A 370 -22.53 20.38 -24.35
N ILE A 371 -22.38 20.37 -25.68
CA ILE A 371 -23.16 19.50 -26.59
C ILE A 371 -23.10 18.04 -26.14
N ALA A 372 -21.91 17.59 -25.71
CA ALA A 372 -21.70 16.26 -25.17
C ALA A 372 -21.82 16.22 -23.64
N THR A 373 -21.10 17.10 -22.91
CA THR A 373 -20.95 16.97 -21.46
C THR A 373 -22.27 17.08 -20.68
N GLU A 374 -23.27 17.81 -21.18
CA GLU A 374 -24.59 17.90 -20.54
C GLU A 374 -25.35 16.55 -20.53
N LYS A 375 -25.04 15.68 -21.50
CA LYS A 375 -25.67 14.36 -21.67
C LYS A 375 -24.76 13.21 -21.19
N MET A 376 -23.54 13.52 -20.75
CA MET A 376 -22.58 12.53 -20.28
C MET A 376 -22.90 12.00 -18.88
N GLN A 377 -22.53 10.75 -18.64
CA GLN A 377 -22.50 10.14 -17.31
C GLN A 377 -21.07 9.74 -16.97
N GLY A 378 -20.39 10.58 -16.18
CA GLY A 378 -18.94 10.46 -16.00
C GLY A 378 -18.23 10.64 -17.34
N LEU A 379 -17.41 9.67 -17.74
CA LEU A 379 -16.69 9.66 -19.02
C LEU A 379 -17.49 9.04 -20.18
N LYS A 380 -18.76 8.67 -19.95
CA LYS A 380 -19.59 7.98 -20.95
C LYS A 380 -20.53 8.94 -21.69
N VAL A 381 -20.60 8.80 -23.02
CA VAL A 381 -21.49 9.56 -23.91
C VAL A 381 -22.15 8.62 -24.92
N ASP A 382 -23.39 8.87 -25.33
CA ASP A 382 -24.00 8.12 -26.43
C ASP A 382 -23.42 8.52 -27.78
N LYS A 383 -23.39 7.57 -28.72
CA LYS A 383 -22.78 7.75 -30.03
C LYS A 383 -23.39 8.90 -30.85
N ASP A 384 -24.69 9.12 -30.79
CA ASP A 384 -25.34 10.15 -31.60
C ASP A 384 -25.00 11.55 -31.07
N THR A 385 -25.06 11.76 -29.75
CA THR A 385 -24.59 12.97 -29.09
C THR A 385 -23.11 13.25 -29.38
N TYR A 386 -22.27 12.21 -29.31
CA TYR A 386 -20.84 12.38 -29.62
C TYR A 386 -20.63 12.81 -31.08
N LYS A 387 -21.39 12.24 -32.03
CA LYS A 387 -21.31 12.67 -33.44
C LYS A 387 -21.76 14.11 -33.64
N GLU A 388 -22.82 14.56 -32.96
CA GLU A 388 -23.26 15.98 -32.98
C GLU A 388 -22.12 16.90 -32.51
N TYR A 389 -21.46 16.54 -31.40
CA TYR A 389 -20.30 17.27 -30.89
C TYR A 389 -19.18 17.35 -31.94
N ILE A 390 -18.84 16.23 -32.58
CA ILE A 390 -17.78 16.17 -33.59
C ILE A 390 -18.11 16.98 -34.85
N GLU A 391 -19.36 16.99 -35.31
CA GLU A 391 -19.78 17.82 -36.45
C GLU A 391 -19.58 19.30 -36.15
N GLU A 392 -19.90 19.75 -34.93
CA GLU A 392 -19.69 21.13 -34.48
C GLU A 392 -18.18 21.46 -34.37
N MET A 393 -17.40 20.57 -33.76
CA MET A 393 -15.95 20.73 -33.64
C MET A 393 -15.29 20.85 -35.02
N ASN A 394 -15.70 20.02 -35.98
CA ASN A 394 -15.21 20.11 -37.35
C ASN A 394 -15.67 21.39 -38.05
N ALA A 395 -16.88 21.89 -37.80
CA ALA A 395 -17.38 23.10 -38.45
C ALA A 395 -16.64 24.37 -37.98
N PHE A 396 -16.31 24.46 -36.69
CA PHE A 396 -15.89 25.73 -36.08
C PHE A 396 -14.50 25.72 -35.43
N VAL A 397 -14.01 24.58 -34.96
CA VAL A 397 -12.76 24.50 -34.20
C VAL A 397 -11.65 23.87 -35.03
N PHE A 398 -11.83 22.63 -35.49
CA PHE A 398 -10.83 21.84 -36.21
C PHE A 398 -11.34 21.41 -37.59
N PRO A 399 -11.46 22.35 -38.55
CA PRO A 399 -11.95 22.02 -39.89
C PRO A 399 -11.03 21.03 -40.61
N THR A 400 -11.57 19.84 -40.88
CA THR A 400 -10.87 18.77 -41.59
C THR A 400 -10.78 19.09 -43.08
N VAL A 401 -9.56 19.09 -43.62
CA VAL A 401 -9.31 19.36 -45.04
C VAL A 401 -9.15 18.06 -45.81
N ARG A 402 -9.83 17.94 -46.96
CA ARG A 402 -9.72 16.77 -47.83
C ARG A 402 -8.25 16.49 -48.19
N LYS A 403 -7.83 15.23 -48.07
CA LYS A 403 -6.45 14.71 -48.27
C LYS A 403 -5.40 15.14 -47.24
N ASN A 404 -5.58 16.29 -46.58
CA ASN A 404 -4.59 16.82 -45.64
C ASN A 404 -4.99 16.60 -44.16
N GLY A 405 -6.25 16.27 -43.90
CA GLY A 405 -6.81 16.21 -42.55
C GLY A 405 -6.66 17.54 -41.82
N VAL A 406 -6.39 17.46 -40.52
CA VAL A 406 -5.93 18.59 -39.72
C VAL A 406 -4.43 18.47 -39.54
N THR A 407 -3.67 19.42 -40.07
CA THR A 407 -2.21 19.44 -39.87
C THR A 407 -1.89 19.86 -38.45
N GLY A 408 -0.78 19.38 -37.89
CA GLY A 408 -0.42 19.70 -36.51
C GLY A 408 -0.23 21.20 -36.22
N TRP A 409 0.30 21.97 -37.18
CA TRP A 409 0.34 23.44 -37.09
C TRP A 409 -1.05 24.07 -37.04
N SER A 410 -1.98 23.60 -37.89
CA SER A 410 -3.36 24.05 -37.86
C SER A 410 -4.01 23.69 -36.52
N MET A 411 -3.80 22.45 -36.05
CA MET A 411 -4.32 21.95 -34.78
C MET A 411 -3.87 22.82 -33.61
N ARG A 412 -2.57 23.10 -33.51
CA ARG A 412 -1.99 23.99 -32.49
C ARG A 412 -2.60 25.39 -32.52
N ASN A 413 -2.69 26.00 -33.71
CA ASN A 413 -3.26 27.35 -33.82
C ASN A 413 -4.72 27.38 -33.37
N ARG A 414 -5.51 26.39 -33.79
CA ARG A 414 -6.93 26.26 -33.41
C ARG A 414 -7.12 25.95 -31.93
N MET A 415 -6.28 25.09 -31.36
CA MET A 415 -6.29 24.77 -29.92
C MET A 415 -5.99 26.03 -29.09
N ASN A 416 -4.98 26.82 -29.47
CA ASN A 416 -4.66 28.07 -28.79
C ASN A 416 -5.74 29.16 -28.98
N GLU A 417 -6.38 29.22 -30.15
CA GLU A 417 -7.54 30.10 -30.38
C GLU A 417 -8.69 29.72 -29.45
N TYR A 418 -8.96 28.42 -29.31
CA TYR A 418 -9.98 27.88 -28.41
C TYR A 418 -9.67 28.23 -26.95
N PHE A 419 -8.47 27.89 -26.44
CA PHE A 419 -8.09 28.18 -25.06
C PHE A 419 -8.20 29.67 -24.71
N ARG A 420 -7.70 30.54 -25.60
CA ARG A 420 -7.80 31.99 -25.40
C ARG A 420 -9.25 32.49 -25.47
N GLY A 421 -10.04 31.98 -26.41
CA GLY A 421 -11.44 32.38 -26.60
C GLY A 421 -12.32 32.08 -25.40
N PHE A 422 -11.99 31.02 -24.66
CA PHE A 422 -12.75 30.56 -23.49
C PHE A 422 -12.04 30.78 -22.14
N SER A 423 -10.92 31.51 -22.12
CA SER A 423 -10.14 31.78 -20.90
C SER A 423 -9.71 30.51 -20.17
N ILE A 424 -9.29 29.49 -20.92
CA ILE A 424 -8.69 28.26 -20.40
C ILE A 424 -7.18 28.48 -20.30
N ASP A 425 -6.61 28.33 -19.10
CA ASP A 425 -5.19 28.61 -18.80
C ASP A 425 -4.22 27.52 -19.30
N LEU A 426 -4.41 27.07 -20.55
CA LEU A 426 -3.56 26.11 -21.24
C LEU A 426 -2.97 26.71 -22.51
N HIS A 427 -1.81 26.19 -22.91
CA HIS A 427 -1.18 26.50 -24.18
C HIS A 427 -0.83 25.23 -24.94
N ALA A 428 -0.94 25.28 -26.27
CA ALA A 428 -0.56 24.20 -27.16
C ALA A 428 0.65 24.56 -28.03
N GLN A 429 1.60 23.64 -28.10
CA GLN A 429 2.73 23.66 -29.01
C GLN A 429 2.66 22.47 -29.96
N TRP A 430 2.91 22.71 -31.25
CA TRP A 430 3.19 21.64 -32.18
C TRP A 430 4.70 21.47 -32.28
N GLU A 431 5.14 20.21 -32.32
CA GLU A 431 6.54 19.83 -32.41
C GLU A 431 7.34 20.10 -31.13
N VAL A 432 7.87 19.02 -30.57
CA VAL A 432 8.94 19.04 -29.58
C VAL A 432 10.14 18.28 -30.14
N SER A 433 11.33 18.56 -29.63
CA SER A 433 12.53 17.80 -30.03
C SER A 433 12.36 16.32 -29.64
N LEU A 434 12.79 15.40 -30.50
CA LEU A 434 12.69 13.96 -30.24
C LEU A 434 13.33 13.54 -28.91
N VAL A 435 14.43 14.19 -28.52
CA VAL A 435 15.11 13.96 -27.22
C VAL A 435 14.18 14.25 -26.03
N ASN A 436 13.30 15.25 -26.14
CA ASN A 436 12.38 15.65 -25.06
C ASN A 436 10.98 15.05 -25.26
N LEU A 437 10.75 14.26 -26.31
CA LEU A 437 9.42 13.80 -26.67
C LEU A 437 8.80 12.96 -25.54
N LYS A 438 9.58 12.05 -24.97
CA LYS A 438 9.15 11.20 -23.84
C LYS A 438 8.78 12.05 -22.63
N ASP A 439 9.65 12.97 -22.24
CA ASP A 439 9.44 13.85 -21.07
C ASP A 439 8.20 14.75 -21.25
N CYS A 440 7.94 15.24 -22.46
CA CYS A 440 6.73 15.99 -22.77
C CYS A 440 5.46 15.12 -22.68
N ILE A 441 5.52 13.87 -23.13
CA ILE A 441 4.41 12.91 -22.97
C ILE A 441 4.16 12.65 -21.49
N ILE A 442 5.21 12.35 -20.70
CA ILE A 442 5.16 12.16 -19.24
C ILE A 442 4.51 13.37 -18.58
N SER A 443 5.00 14.57 -18.87
CA SER A 443 4.52 15.82 -18.27
C SER A 443 3.03 16.04 -18.51
N MET A 444 2.52 15.70 -19.70
CA MET A 444 1.08 15.81 -19.98
C MET A 444 0.28 14.74 -19.23
N LEU A 445 0.72 13.48 -19.27
CA LEU A 445 -0.01 12.37 -18.65
C LEU A 445 -0.05 12.49 -17.12
N ASP A 446 1.02 12.97 -16.48
CA ASP A 446 1.08 13.21 -15.03
C ASP A 446 0.18 14.39 -14.60
N GLU A 447 -0.09 15.33 -15.51
CA GLU A 447 -1.08 16.40 -15.33
C GLU A 447 -2.51 15.97 -15.74
N ASP A 448 -2.74 14.67 -15.96
CA ASP A 448 -4.01 14.09 -16.41
C ASP A 448 -4.46 14.59 -17.80
N ILE A 449 -3.54 14.94 -18.69
CA ILE A 449 -3.82 15.44 -20.04
C ILE A 449 -3.44 14.35 -21.08
N PRO A 450 -4.42 13.75 -21.79
CA PRO A 450 -4.14 12.84 -22.90
C PRO A 450 -3.40 13.55 -24.04
N VAL A 451 -2.55 12.82 -24.76
CA VAL A 451 -1.63 13.41 -25.75
C VAL A 451 -2.03 13.04 -27.16
N CYS A 452 -2.24 14.03 -28.03
CA CYS A 452 -2.41 13.78 -29.44
C CYS A 452 -1.04 13.46 -30.06
N LEU A 453 -0.88 12.24 -30.59
CA LEU A 453 0.31 11.78 -31.28
C LEU A 453 0.03 11.62 -32.77
N SER A 454 0.94 12.14 -33.59
CA SER A 454 0.92 11.91 -35.03
C SER A 454 1.96 10.86 -35.43
N ILE A 455 1.51 9.95 -36.29
CA ILE A 455 2.31 8.96 -36.98
C ILE A 455 2.29 9.39 -38.44
N GLY A 456 3.37 10.05 -38.84
CA GLY A 456 3.43 10.88 -40.04
C GLY A 456 3.38 10.13 -41.37
N ASP A 457 3.79 10.85 -42.42
CA ASP A 457 3.71 10.38 -43.80
C ASP A 457 4.88 9.46 -44.14
N SER A 458 4.57 8.18 -44.27
CA SER A 458 5.51 7.13 -44.64
C SER A 458 4.80 5.96 -45.32
N ASP A 459 5.52 5.30 -46.23
CA ASP A 459 5.13 4.00 -46.80
C ASP A 459 5.26 2.86 -45.78
N TYR A 460 5.93 3.10 -44.65
CA TYR A 460 6.10 2.16 -43.54
C TYR A 460 5.13 2.52 -42.41
N GLY A 461 4.54 1.52 -41.77
CA GLY A 461 3.66 1.70 -40.62
C GLY A 461 4.33 1.29 -39.31
N ILE A 462 3.80 1.77 -38.20
CA ILE A 462 4.15 1.34 -36.84
C ILE A 462 3.16 0.28 -36.35
N GLY A 463 3.64 -0.67 -35.54
CA GLY A 463 2.83 -1.73 -34.96
C GLY A 463 1.83 -1.21 -33.94
N PHE A 464 0.55 -1.49 -34.16
CA PHE A 464 -0.52 -1.30 -33.18
C PHE A 464 -0.85 -2.69 -32.63
N HIS A 465 -0.63 -2.85 -31.34
CA HIS A 465 -0.82 -4.12 -30.62
C HIS A 465 -2.17 -4.10 -29.93
N SER A 466 -3.09 -5.01 -30.30
CA SER A 466 -4.35 -5.18 -29.58
C SER A 466 -4.26 -6.33 -28.59
N VAL A 467 -4.47 -6.04 -27.31
CA VAL A 467 -4.54 -7.04 -26.23
C VAL A 467 -5.99 -7.46 -26.04
N ASP A 468 -6.26 -8.75 -25.82
CA ASP A 468 -7.61 -9.24 -25.52
C ASP A 468 -8.14 -8.54 -24.25
N SER A 469 -9.42 -8.17 -24.26
CA SER A 469 -10.19 -7.61 -23.15
C SER A 469 -9.94 -8.24 -21.77
N LYS A 470 -9.55 -9.52 -21.71
CA LYS A 470 -9.22 -10.24 -20.45
C LYS A 470 -7.81 -10.00 -19.91
N GLN A 471 -6.90 -9.48 -20.73
CA GLN A 471 -5.51 -9.14 -20.38
C GLN A 471 -5.29 -7.62 -20.31
N ASN A 472 -6.34 -6.80 -20.52
CA ASN A 472 -6.24 -5.36 -20.41
C ASN A 472 -5.74 -4.97 -19.01
N ASN A 473 -4.56 -4.35 -18.98
CA ASN A 473 -3.84 -3.89 -17.78
C ASN A 473 -3.04 -4.97 -17.01
N ASN A 474 -2.95 -6.22 -17.49
CA ASN A 474 -2.04 -7.19 -16.87
C ASN A 474 -0.59 -6.79 -17.12
N LEU A 475 0.23 -6.97 -16.09
CA LEU A 475 1.67 -6.70 -16.14
C LEU A 475 2.46 -8.00 -16.00
N PRO A 476 3.71 -8.02 -16.49
CA PRO A 476 4.26 -7.06 -17.43
C PRO A 476 3.53 -7.14 -18.78
N VAL A 477 3.52 -6.04 -19.53
CA VAL A 477 2.88 -6.01 -20.84
C VAL A 477 3.64 -6.95 -21.78
N ASP A 478 2.97 -7.98 -22.30
CA ASP A 478 3.52 -8.87 -23.34
C ASP A 478 2.88 -8.60 -24.70
N ILE A 479 3.44 -7.66 -25.44
CA ILE A 479 2.97 -7.33 -26.79
C ILE A 479 3.34 -8.38 -27.84
N ASN A 480 4.23 -9.34 -27.55
CA ASN A 480 4.73 -10.30 -28.55
C ASN A 480 3.68 -11.34 -28.96
N ASN A 481 2.64 -11.52 -28.14
CA ASN A 481 1.56 -12.47 -28.39
C ASN A 481 0.22 -11.77 -28.70
N THR A 482 0.30 -10.53 -29.20
CA THR A 482 -0.87 -9.73 -29.58
C THR A 482 -1.10 -9.75 -31.09
N ASP A 483 -2.34 -9.51 -31.50
CA ASP A 483 -2.63 -9.21 -32.90
C ASP A 483 -2.04 -7.83 -33.23
N VAL A 484 -1.08 -7.80 -34.18
CA VAL A 484 -0.39 -6.58 -34.59
C VAL A 484 -0.85 -6.14 -35.98
N LYS A 485 -1.19 -4.87 -36.11
CA LYS A 485 -1.48 -4.23 -37.40
C LYS A 485 -0.62 -2.98 -37.59
N TYR A 486 -0.13 -2.77 -38.79
CA TYR A 486 0.77 -1.66 -39.11
C TYR A 486 0.03 -0.50 -39.74
N TYR A 487 0.20 0.70 -39.19
CA TYR A 487 -0.47 1.91 -39.67
C TYR A 487 0.51 3.08 -39.82
N SER A 488 0.24 3.96 -40.80
CA SER A 488 0.94 5.23 -41.01
C SER A 488 -0.07 6.31 -41.37
N ASN A 489 0.37 7.57 -41.48
CA ASN A 489 -0.48 8.69 -41.89
C ASN A 489 -1.72 8.87 -40.99
N HIS A 490 -1.53 8.76 -39.67
CA HIS A 490 -2.62 8.70 -38.72
C HIS A 490 -2.34 9.48 -37.43
N TYR A 491 -3.40 9.94 -36.78
CA TYR A 491 -3.34 10.52 -35.44
C TYR A 491 -4.01 9.58 -34.45
N VAL A 492 -3.42 9.47 -33.27
CA VAL A 492 -3.94 8.70 -32.14
C VAL A 492 -3.89 9.56 -30.88
N THR A 493 -4.66 9.18 -29.86
CA THR A 493 -4.55 9.81 -28.54
C THR A 493 -3.87 8.86 -27.58
N ILE A 494 -2.70 9.23 -27.06
CA ILE A 494 -2.05 8.54 -25.95
C ILE A 494 -2.86 8.81 -24.68
N THR A 495 -3.31 7.75 -24.04
CA THR A 495 -4.10 7.81 -22.80
C THR A 495 -3.30 7.41 -21.58
N GLY A 496 -2.19 6.70 -21.76
CA GLY A 496 -1.23 6.34 -20.72
C GLY A 496 0.11 5.89 -21.29
N MET A 497 1.11 5.79 -20.43
CA MET A 497 2.44 5.29 -20.76
C MET A 497 2.95 4.39 -19.63
N LEU A 498 3.70 3.37 -20.02
CA LEU A 498 4.33 2.43 -19.10
C LEU A 498 5.80 2.22 -19.50
N GLU A 499 6.71 2.33 -18.53
CA GLU A 499 8.11 1.99 -18.71
C GLU A 499 8.41 0.71 -17.92
N ASP A 500 8.92 -0.29 -18.62
CA ASP A 500 9.35 -1.58 -18.08
C ASP A 500 10.88 -1.59 -18.03
N LYS A 501 11.43 -1.47 -16.81
CA LYS A 501 12.89 -1.41 -16.60
C LYS A 501 13.60 -2.73 -16.89
N ILE A 502 12.91 -3.85 -16.65
CA ILE A 502 13.43 -5.20 -16.89
C ILE A 502 13.59 -5.44 -18.40
N LYS A 503 12.52 -5.22 -19.17
CA LYS A 503 12.54 -5.39 -20.63
C LYS A 503 13.25 -4.24 -21.34
N LYS A 504 13.46 -3.10 -20.65
CA LYS A 504 13.98 -1.84 -21.19
C LYS A 504 13.15 -1.36 -22.37
N ARG A 505 11.83 -1.36 -22.17
CA ARG A 505 10.85 -0.96 -23.19
C ARG A 505 9.88 0.04 -22.60
N THR A 506 9.43 0.96 -23.43
CA THR A 506 8.37 1.91 -23.08
C THR A 506 7.17 1.67 -24.00
N TYR A 507 5.99 1.54 -23.42
CA TYR A 507 4.74 1.33 -24.15
C TYR A 507 3.82 2.53 -23.99
N LEU A 508 3.20 2.95 -25.09
CA LEU A 508 2.13 3.92 -25.11
C LEU A 508 0.78 3.20 -25.20
N GLU A 509 -0.11 3.45 -24.24
CA GLU A 509 -1.52 3.10 -24.36
C GLU A 509 -2.21 4.16 -25.22
N ILE A 510 -2.87 3.75 -26.30
CA ILE A 510 -3.49 4.67 -27.26
C ILE A 510 -4.96 4.35 -27.52
N SER A 511 -5.75 5.39 -27.76
CA SER A 511 -7.08 5.34 -28.36
C SER A 511 -6.98 5.61 -29.87
N SER A 512 -7.52 4.69 -30.67
CA SER A 512 -7.64 4.86 -32.12
C SER A 512 -8.84 4.08 -32.65
N TRP A 513 -9.61 4.66 -33.57
CA TRP A 513 -10.82 4.06 -34.15
C TRP A 513 -11.75 3.43 -33.10
N GLY A 514 -11.88 4.10 -31.95
CA GLY A 514 -12.74 3.62 -30.87
C GLY A 514 -12.27 2.36 -30.15
N ASN A 515 -11.01 1.96 -30.31
CA ASN A 515 -10.39 0.81 -29.65
C ASN A 515 -9.12 1.23 -28.89
N LYS A 516 -8.77 0.45 -27.86
CA LYS A 516 -7.49 0.57 -27.16
C LYS A 516 -6.42 -0.26 -27.87
N TYR A 517 -5.25 0.32 -28.10
CA TYR A 517 -4.06 -0.36 -28.60
C TYR A 517 -2.83 0.04 -27.79
N TYR A 518 -1.73 -0.68 -28.01
CA TYR A 518 -0.41 -0.31 -27.50
C TYR A 518 0.57 -0.10 -28.64
N ILE A 519 1.47 0.86 -28.46
CA ILE A 519 2.60 1.15 -29.35
C ILE A 519 3.89 1.04 -28.54
N ASP A 520 4.92 0.38 -29.08
CA ASP A 520 6.28 0.45 -28.55
C ASP A 520 6.89 1.83 -28.90
N PHE A 521 7.24 2.60 -27.87
CA PHE A 521 7.77 3.96 -28.02
C PHE A 521 9.16 3.97 -28.68
N ASP A 522 9.99 2.97 -28.43
CA ASP A 522 11.32 2.87 -29.04
C ASP A 522 11.17 2.59 -30.55
N GLU A 523 10.23 1.72 -30.93
CA GLU A 523 9.86 1.52 -32.34
C GLU A 523 9.31 2.79 -32.98
N TYR A 524 8.57 3.62 -32.23
CA TYR A 524 8.12 4.91 -32.71
C TYR A 524 9.30 5.85 -32.99
N ILE A 525 10.27 5.96 -32.09
CA ILE A 525 11.47 6.78 -32.28
C ILE A 525 12.26 6.29 -33.51
N GLU A 526 12.50 4.99 -33.64
CA GLU A 526 13.16 4.40 -34.81
C GLU A 526 12.39 4.67 -36.11
N TYR A 527 11.06 4.62 -36.07
CA TYR A 527 10.19 4.99 -37.18
C TYR A 527 10.38 6.46 -37.57
N VAL A 528 10.41 7.39 -36.62
CA VAL A 528 10.59 8.81 -36.91
C VAL A 528 11.95 9.08 -37.54
N ASP A 529 13.02 8.47 -37.02
CA ASP A 529 14.39 8.69 -37.50
C ASP A 529 14.63 8.11 -38.90
N ASN A 530 14.07 6.93 -39.19
CA ASN A 530 14.39 6.19 -40.43
C ASN A 530 13.35 6.35 -41.53
N HIS A 531 12.08 6.56 -41.19
CA HIS A 531 10.96 6.41 -42.13
C HIS A 531 10.03 7.62 -42.16
N SER A 532 10.18 8.60 -41.28
CA SER A 532 9.37 9.82 -41.23
C SER A 532 10.23 11.06 -40.97
N LYS A 533 9.60 12.14 -40.50
CA LYS A 533 10.29 13.35 -40.01
C LYS A 533 9.59 13.86 -38.76
N SER A 534 10.36 14.40 -37.82
CA SER A 534 9.85 14.97 -36.57
C SER A 534 8.77 16.05 -36.78
N LEU A 535 8.76 16.75 -37.92
CA LEU A 535 7.71 17.71 -38.26
C LEU A 535 6.32 17.06 -38.45
N TYR A 536 6.28 15.83 -38.96
CA TYR A 536 5.06 15.07 -39.29
C TYR A 536 4.75 13.96 -38.29
N SER A 537 5.75 13.51 -37.54
CA SER A 537 5.61 12.53 -36.46
C SER A 537 6.04 13.19 -35.16
N ASN A 538 5.05 13.74 -34.45
CA ASN A 538 5.23 14.46 -33.19
C ASN A 538 3.93 14.50 -32.39
N ILE A 539 3.96 15.19 -31.26
CA ILE A 539 2.80 15.42 -30.41
C ILE A 539 2.28 16.85 -30.51
N LEU A 540 1.01 17.02 -30.14
CA LEU A 540 0.46 18.30 -29.67
C LEU A 540 0.75 18.43 -28.17
N TYR A 541 1.82 19.13 -27.81
CA TYR A 541 2.19 19.35 -26.41
C TYR A 541 1.30 20.43 -25.79
N ILE A 542 0.55 20.08 -24.73
CA ILE A 542 -0.34 21.00 -24.02
C ILE A 542 0.15 21.15 -22.58
N TYR A 543 0.25 22.38 -22.09
CA TYR A 543 0.77 22.68 -20.76
C TYR A 543 0.14 23.94 -20.15
N GLU A 544 0.18 24.07 -18.83
CA GLU A 544 -0.28 25.27 -18.12
C GLU A 544 0.67 26.46 -18.32
N VAL A 545 0.12 27.67 -18.50
CA VAL A 545 0.89 28.87 -18.81
C VAL A 545 1.68 29.42 -17.59
N ASN A 546 1.33 29.00 -16.37
CA ASN A 546 1.80 29.61 -15.11
C ASN A 546 2.69 28.70 -14.23
N LYS A 547 3.34 27.67 -14.77
CA LYS A 547 4.32 26.86 -14.04
C LYS A 547 5.76 27.30 -14.28
#